data_AF-A0A0F3ILJ1-F1
#
_entry.id   AF-A0A0F3ILJ1-F1
#
_cell.length_a   1.000
_cell.length_b   1.000
_cell.length_c   1.000
_cell.angle_alpha   90.00
_cell.angle_beta   90.00
_cell.angle_gamma   90.00
#
_symmetry.space_group_name_H-M   'P 1'
#
loop_
_entity.id
_entity.type
_entity.pdbx_description
1 polymer ?
#
loop_
_entity_poly.entity_id
_entity_poly.type
_entity_poly.pdbx_seq_one_letter_code
_entity_poly.pdbx_strand_id
1 'polypeptide(L)'
;MVSAEGFHAVMDKQIALKQSRTVQGMDRKYFYNPMWSRLGDDSIGSPGTYFHKSPTMIDPFWHTLDQVLLRPSLLASFKSDALVVIDQIADKSLVERGKPASQFSDHLPLMIKLDMSLLLGGH
;
A
#
# COMPACT_ATOMS: atom_id res chain seq x y z
N MET A 1 7.30 5.73 -8.51
CA MET A 1 7.38 4.89 -7.30
C MET A 1 8.40 3.75 -7.40
N VAL A 2 8.41 2.94 -8.45
CA VAL A 2 9.31 1.76 -8.55
C VAL A 2 10.74 2.07 -9.03
N SER A 3 10.93 3.18 -9.76
CA SER A 3 12.24 3.56 -10.30
C SER A 3 13.29 3.71 -9.20
N ALA A 4 14.51 3.24 -9.46
CA ALA A 4 15.68 3.44 -8.61
C ALA A 4 16.13 4.91 -8.51
N GLU A 5 15.67 5.75 -9.44
CA GLU A 5 15.80 7.22 -9.40
C GLU A 5 14.73 7.92 -8.54
N GLY A 6 13.70 7.18 -8.13
CA GLY A 6 12.66 7.68 -7.23
C GLY A 6 12.65 6.92 -5.91
N PHE A 7 11.46 6.56 -5.45
CA PHE A 7 11.30 5.80 -4.20
C PHE A 7 11.87 4.38 -4.23
N HIS A 8 12.24 3.84 -5.39
CA HIS A 8 12.79 2.49 -5.51
C HIS A 8 11.98 1.43 -4.73
N ALA A 9 10.65 1.56 -4.80
CA ALA A 9 9.74 0.74 -4.03
C ALA A 9 9.72 -0.70 -4.58
N VAL A 10 9.86 -1.68 -3.69
CA VAL A 10 9.78 -3.11 -3.99
C VAL A 10 8.62 -3.75 -3.23
N MET A 11 7.99 -4.75 -3.83
CA MET A 11 6.81 -5.44 -3.28
C MET A 11 7.17 -6.63 -2.38
N ASP A 12 8.42 -7.06 -2.37
CA ASP A 12 8.89 -8.19 -1.59
C ASP A 12 9.68 -7.74 -0.36
N LYS A 13 9.32 -8.26 0.82
CA LYS A 13 9.97 -7.90 2.08
C LYS A 13 11.44 -8.36 2.10
N GLN A 14 11.75 -9.53 1.55
CA GLN A 14 13.12 -10.06 1.57
C GLN A 14 14.05 -9.24 0.67
N ILE A 15 13.57 -8.76 -0.47
CA ILE A 15 14.30 -7.80 -1.31
C ILE A 15 14.49 -6.46 -0.57
N ALA A 16 13.44 -5.92 0.06
CA ALA A 16 13.55 -4.67 0.80
C ALA A 16 14.57 -4.76 1.95
N LEU A 17 14.63 -5.90 2.65
CA LEU A 17 15.59 -6.17 3.73
C LEU A 17 17.05 -6.19 3.27
N LYS A 18 17.33 -6.34 1.97
CA LYS A 18 18.68 -6.11 1.40
C LYS A 18 19.09 -4.64 1.42
N GLN A 19 18.20 -3.74 1.84
CA GLN A 19 18.38 -2.31 2.07
C GLN A 19 18.61 -1.46 0.82
N SER A 20 19.47 -1.89 -0.10
CA SER A 20 19.81 -1.15 -1.31
C SER A 20 20.38 -2.06 -2.39
N ARG A 21 20.61 -1.48 -3.57
CA ARG A 21 21.49 -2.05 -4.60
C ARG A 21 22.19 -0.94 -5.37
N THR A 22 23.32 -1.24 -6.00
CA THR A 22 23.96 -0.33 -6.95
C THR A 22 23.19 -0.29 -8.27
N VAL A 23 22.85 0.91 -8.73
CA VAL A 23 22.25 1.19 -10.04
C VAL A 23 23.03 2.34 -10.66
N GLN A 24 23.57 2.14 -11.87
CA GLN A 24 24.40 3.14 -12.56
C GLN A 24 25.54 3.71 -11.68
N GLY A 25 26.23 2.83 -10.95
CA GLY A 25 27.34 3.21 -10.07
C GLY A 25 26.95 3.87 -8.75
N MET A 26 25.66 4.10 -8.49
CA MET A 26 25.16 4.72 -7.27
C MET A 26 24.40 3.71 -6.41
N ASP A 27 24.63 3.73 -5.09
CA ASP A 27 23.83 2.94 -4.15
C ASP A 27 22.42 3.55 -3.99
N ARG A 28 21.39 2.76 -4.29
CA ARG A 28 19.98 3.19 -4.26
C ARG A 28 19.21 2.38 -3.23
N LYS A 29 18.69 3.08 -2.22
CA LYS A 29 17.98 2.48 -1.08
C LYS A 29 16.56 2.12 -1.45
N TYR A 30 16.14 0.93 -0.99
CA TYR A 30 14.78 0.46 -1.16
C TYR A 30 13.79 1.15 -0.21
N PHE A 31 12.55 1.18 -0.66
CA PHE A 31 11.37 1.15 0.19
C PHE A 31 10.62 -0.17 -0.04
N TYR A 32 9.99 -0.68 0.99
CA TYR A 32 8.97 -1.73 0.84
C TYR A 32 7.61 -1.08 0.58
N ASN A 33 6.85 -1.63 -0.35
CA ASN A 33 5.49 -1.18 -0.62
C ASN A 33 4.48 -2.34 -0.44
N PRO A 34 3.73 -2.35 0.67
CA PRO A 34 2.68 -3.33 0.92
C PRO A 34 1.41 -3.11 0.08
N MET A 35 1.20 -1.95 -0.56
CA MET A 35 -0.01 -1.65 -1.36
C MET A 35 -0.21 -2.60 -2.54
N TRP A 36 0.85 -3.24 -3.05
CA TRP A 36 0.72 -4.26 -4.08
C TRP A 36 -0.17 -5.44 -3.65
N SER A 37 -0.27 -5.71 -2.35
CA SER A 37 -1.18 -6.73 -1.82
C SER A 37 -2.63 -6.27 -1.67
N ARG A 38 -2.92 -5.00 -1.98
CA ARG A 38 -4.25 -4.38 -1.91
C ARG A 38 -4.87 -4.19 -3.31
N LEU A 39 -4.40 -4.95 -4.29
CA LEU A 39 -4.88 -4.92 -5.67
C LEU A 39 -5.55 -6.26 -5.98
N GLY A 40 -6.82 -6.21 -6.40
CA GLY A 40 -7.59 -7.38 -6.80
C GLY A 40 -8.40 -8.05 -5.68
N ASP A 41 -9.13 -9.09 -6.06
CA ASP A 41 -10.22 -9.67 -5.25
C ASP A 41 -9.75 -10.35 -3.96
N ASP A 42 -8.49 -10.78 -3.89
CA ASP A 42 -7.90 -11.39 -2.69
C ASP A 42 -7.36 -10.37 -1.67
N SER A 43 -7.60 -9.08 -1.91
CA SER A 43 -7.25 -8.03 -0.96
C SER A 43 -8.14 -8.06 0.29
N ILE A 44 -7.59 -7.64 1.42
CA ILE A 44 -8.35 -7.35 2.65
C ILE A 44 -9.04 -6.01 2.43
N GLY A 45 -10.37 -6.05 2.42
CA GLY A 45 -11.23 -4.92 2.07
C GLY A 45 -11.51 -4.87 0.58
N SER A 46 -11.64 -3.66 0.05
CA SER A 46 -11.89 -3.42 -1.37
C SER A 46 -10.63 -3.58 -2.24
N PRO A 47 -10.76 -3.94 -3.53
CA PRO A 47 -9.65 -4.26 -4.46
C PRO A 47 -8.81 -3.05 -4.92
N GLY A 48 -8.82 -1.97 -4.15
CA GLY A 48 -8.14 -0.71 -4.38
C GLY A 48 -8.69 0.36 -3.44
N THR A 49 -8.12 1.57 -3.50
CA THR A 49 -8.59 2.73 -2.71
C THR A 49 -9.48 3.65 -3.52
N TYR A 50 -9.39 3.62 -4.84
CA TYR A 50 -10.08 4.56 -5.72
C TYR A 50 -10.73 3.81 -6.86
N PHE A 51 -11.97 4.18 -7.22
CA PHE A 51 -12.65 3.65 -8.38
C PHE A 51 -12.86 4.75 -9.41
N HIS A 52 -12.41 4.50 -10.63
CA HIS A 52 -12.65 5.36 -11.77
C HIS A 52 -13.08 4.53 -12.97
N LYS A 53 -13.94 5.09 -13.81
CA LYS A 53 -14.32 4.46 -15.07
C LYS A 53 -14.02 5.44 -16.20
N SER A 54 -13.14 5.02 -17.09
CA SER A 54 -12.68 5.74 -18.26
C SER A 54 -13.03 4.97 -19.53
N PRO A 55 -13.32 5.64 -20.67
CA PRO A 55 -13.55 4.98 -21.96
C PRO A 55 -12.26 4.48 -22.65
N THR A 56 -11.16 4.34 -21.91
CA THR A 56 -9.85 3.94 -22.45
C THR A 56 -9.74 2.42 -22.66
N MET A 57 -8.86 1.99 -23.57
CA MET A 57 -8.63 0.56 -23.84
C MET A 57 -8.08 -0.22 -22.63
N ILE A 58 -7.38 0.47 -21.73
CA ILE A 58 -6.86 -0.08 -20.48
C ILE A 58 -7.50 0.72 -19.35
N ASP A 59 -8.34 0.07 -18.57
CA ASP A 59 -8.96 0.62 -17.38
C ASP A 59 -9.14 -0.49 -16.34
N PRO A 60 -8.32 -0.54 -15.27
CA PRO A 60 -8.48 -1.54 -14.22
C PRO A 60 -9.69 -1.26 -13.32
N PHE A 61 -10.33 -0.10 -13.48
CA PHE A 61 -11.42 0.45 -12.67
C PHE A 61 -11.04 0.78 -11.23
N TRP A 62 -10.44 -0.18 -10.51
CA TRP A 62 -9.89 0.01 -9.19
C TRP A 62 -8.41 0.36 -9.24
N HIS A 63 -8.02 1.32 -8.42
CA HIS A 63 -6.67 1.84 -8.32
C HIS A 63 -6.26 1.98 -6.85
N THR A 64 -4.98 1.79 -6.55
CA THR A 64 -4.37 2.23 -5.28
C THR A 64 -3.57 3.49 -5.56
N LEU A 65 -4.20 4.67 -5.60
CA LEU A 65 -3.46 5.92 -5.82
C LEU A 65 -2.77 6.39 -4.53
N ASP A 66 -3.42 6.12 -3.41
CA ASP A 66 -2.89 6.34 -2.06
C ASP A 66 -1.84 5.27 -1.74
N GLN A 67 -0.70 5.69 -1.20
CA GLN A 67 0.46 4.81 -1.05
C GLN A 67 1.04 4.83 0.35
N VAL A 68 1.31 3.64 0.89
CA VAL A 68 2.15 3.44 2.08
C VAL A 68 3.50 2.88 1.62
N LEU A 69 4.58 3.56 1.99
CA LEU A 69 5.95 3.13 1.77
C LEU A 69 6.68 3.00 3.10
N LEU A 70 7.31 1.85 3.33
CA LEU A 70 8.05 1.58 4.56
C LEU A 70 9.55 1.51 4.28
N ARG A 71 10.34 2.17 5.13
CA ARG A 71 11.78 1.91 5.17
C ARG A 71 12.03 0.48 5.67
N PRO A 72 13.09 -0.21 5.20
CA PRO A 72 13.41 -1.56 5.65
C PRO A 72 13.51 -1.70 7.18
N SER A 73 13.98 -0.66 7.88
CA SER A 73 14.07 -0.63 9.34
C SER A 73 12.72 -0.73 10.06
N LEU A 74 11.61 -0.42 9.39
CA LEU A 74 10.25 -0.53 9.95
C LEU A 74 9.60 -1.88 9.65
N LEU A 75 10.27 -2.79 8.94
CA LEU A 75 9.64 -4.07 8.57
C LEU A 75 9.41 -4.98 9.78
N ALA A 76 10.25 -4.87 10.82
CA ALA A 76 10.04 -5.59 12.07
C ALA A 76 8.75 -5.18 12.79
N SER A 77 8.32 -3.91 12.65
CA SER A 77 7.08 -3.41 13.26
C SER A 77 5.84 -3.60 12.38
N PHE A 78 5.98 -4.16 11.17
CA PHE A 78 4.90 -4.26 10.19
C PHE A 78 4.48 -5.70 9.88
N LYS A 79 3.25 -6.05 10.25
CA LYS A 79 2.58 -7.30 9.88
C LYS A 79 1.77 -7.13 8.60
N SER A 80 1.58 -8.20 7.84
CA SER A 80 0.94 -8.11 6.51
C SER A 80 -0.56 -7.78 6.56
N ASP A 81 -1.22 -8.08 7.68
CA ASP A 81 -2.61 -7.71 8.00
C ASP A 81 -2.73 -6.31 8.62
N ALA A 82 -1.60 -5.64 8.90
CA ALA A 82 -1.58 -4.34 9.53
C ALA A 82 -1.86 -3.18 8.57
N LEU A 83 -2.09 -3.45 7.28
CA LEU A 83 -2.55 -2.49 6.28
C LEU A 83 -3.92 -2.91 5.76
N VAL A 84 -4.90 -2.04 5.95
CA VAL A 84 -6.30 -2.31 5.57
C VAL A 84 -6.84 -1.15 4.73
N VAL A 85 -7.51 -1.49 3.63
CA VAL A 85 -8.41 -0.57 2.93
C VAL A 85 -9.73 -0.64 3.68
N ILE A 86 -10.14 0.47 4.30
CA ILE A 86 -11.38 0.52 5.07
C ILE A 86 -12.54 0.75 4.10
N ASP A 87 -13.40 -0.25 3.95
CA ASP A 87 -14.62 -0.19 3.15
C ASP A 87 -15.90 -0.24 3.99
N GLN A 88 -15.77 -0.39 5.31
CA GLN A 88 -16.85 -0.34 6.27
C GLN A 88 -16.39 0.28 7.59
N ILE A 89 -17.24 1.11 8.19
CA ILE A 89 -17.04 1.67 9.54
C ILE A 89 -18.26 1.31 10.37
N ALA A 90 -18.07 0.54 11.44
CA ALA A 90 -19.16 -0.05 12.23
C ALA A 90 -20.14 -0.80 11.32
N ASP A 91 -21.40 -0.38 11.25
CA ASP A 91 -22.48 -0.92 10.42
C ASP A 91 -22.63 -0.21 9.05
N LYS A 92 -21.81 0.79 8.78
CA LYS A 92 -21.92 1.65 7.61
C LYS A 92 -20.91 1.27 6.53
N SER A 93 -21.40 0.80 5.38
CA SER A 93 -20.56 0.60 4.19
C SER A 93 -20.10 1.94 3.60
N LEU A 94 -18.81 2.02 3.26
CA LEU A 94 -18.21 3.09 2.45
C LEU A 94 -18.23 2.76 0.96
N VAL A 95 -18.71 1.58 0.58
CA VAL A 95 -18.86 1.13 -0.81
C VAL A 95 -20.34 1.01 -1.15
N GLU A 96 -20.73 1.58 -2.29
CA GLU A 96 -22.06 1.49 -2.85
C GLU A 96 -21.98 1.09 -4.33
N ARG A 97 -22.74 0.07 -4.74
CA ARG A 97 -22.79 -0.42 -6.13
C ARG A 97 -21.40 -0.75 -6.71
N GLY A 98 -20.53 -1.35 -5.90
CA GLY A 98 -19.22 -1.83 -6.32
C GLY A 98 -18.14 -0.75 -6.48
N LYS A 99 -18.33 0.43 -5.88
CA LYS A 99 -17.34 1.53 -5.86
C LYS A 99 -17.47 2.38 -4.58
N PRO A 100 -16.49 3.24 -4.25
CA PRO A 100 -16.59 4.14 -3.10
C PRO A 100 -17.86 5.00 -3.18
N ALA A 101 -18.57 5.11 -2.06
CA ALA A 101 -19.82 5.85 -1.96
C ALA A 101 -19.51 7.35 -1.98
N SER A 102 -19.93 8.03 -3.07
CA SER A 102 -19.62 9.44 -3.33
C SER A 102 -20.09 10.41 -2.26
N GLN A 103 -21.04 9.99 -1.42
CA GLN A 103 -21.50 10.75 -0.26
C GLN A 103 -20.42 10.92 0.84
N PHE A 104 -19.35 10.11 0.84
CA PHE A 104 -18.24 10.23 1.78
C PHE A 104 -16.97 10.75 1.11
N SER A 105 -16.52 10.05 0.06
CA SER A 105 -15.34 10.39 -0.73
C SER A 105 -15.31 9.49 -1.97
N ASP A 106 -14.59 9.91 -3.00
CA ASP A 106 -14.21 9.09 -4.15
C ASP A 106 -13.04 8.13 -3.84
N HIS A 107 -12.36 8.31 -2.70
CA HIS A 107 -11.33 7.42 -2.16
C HIS A 107 -11.80 6.70 -0.89
N LEU A 108 -11.34 5.47 -0.71
CA LEU A 108 -11.43 4.72 0.54
C LEU A 108 -10.24 5.03 1.44
N PRO A 109 -10.46 5.18 2.76
CA PRO A 109 -9.39 5.44 3.70
C PRO A 109 -8.46 4.22 3.85
N LEU A 110 -7.17 4.50 4.04
CA LEU A 110 -6.16 3.51 4.43
C LEU A 110 -5.88 3.60 5.92
N MET A 111 -5.79 2.45 6.57
CA MET A 111 -5.28 2.34 7.92
C MET A 111 -4.03 1.46 7.93
N ILE A 112 -3.00 1.95 8.61
CA ILE A 112 -1.78 1.19 8.90
C ILE A 112 -1.51 1.16 10.40
N LYS A 113 -1.07 0.00 10.90
CA LYS A 113 -0.59 -0.17 12.26
C LYS A 113 0.88 -0.59 12.27
N LEU A 114 1.67 0.06 13.13
CA LEU A 114 3.07 -0.30 13.38
C LEU A 114 3.25 -0.58 14.87
N ASP A 115 3.89 -1.70 15.19
CA ASP A 115 4.26 -2.01 16.57
C ASP A 115 5.63 -1.40 16.91
N MET A 116 5.61 -0.20 17.48
CA MET A 116 6.83 0.55 17.80
C MET A 116 7.66 -0.10 18.91
N SER A 117 7.07 -0.97 19.74
CA SER A 117 7.81 -1.66 20.80
C SER A 117 8.89 -2.59 20.24
N LEU A 118 8.65 -3.15 19.04
CA LEU A 118 9.59 -4.04 18.33
C LEU A 118 10.81 -3.31 17.76
N LEU A 119 10.81 -1.98 17.75
CA LEU A 119 11.93 -1.16 17.29
C LEU A 119 12.77 -0.60 18.44
N LEU A 120 12.19 -0.52 19.65
CA LEU A 120 12.79 0.13 20.81
C LEU A 120 13.41 -0.87 21.82
N GLY A 121 13.24 -2.18 21.60
CA GLY A 121 13.77 -3.25 22.47
C GLY A 121 15.29 -3.51 22.36
N GLY A 122 16.08 -2.52 21.93
CA GLY A 122 17.52 -2.59 21.78
C GLY A 122 18.27 -1.67 22.74
N HIS A 123 17.91 -1.69 24.03
CA HIS A 123 18.69 -1.12 25.13
C HIS A 123 18.63 -2.04 26.35
#